data_AF-A0A554J4J8-F1
#
_entry.id   AF-A0A554J4J8-F1
#
_cell.length_a   1.000
_cell.length_b   1.000
_cell.length_c   1.000
_cell.angle_alpha   90.00
_cell.angle_beta   90.00
_cell.angle_gamma   90.00
#
_symmetry.space_group_name_H-M   'P 1'
#
loop_
_entity.id
_entity.type
_entity.pdbx_description
1 polymer ?
#
loop_
_entity_poly.entity_id
_entity_poly.type
_entity_poly.pdbx_seq_one_letter_code
_entity_poly.pdbx_strand_id
1 'polypeptide(L)'
;MSSSEGGAIHKFITTYTDGLKYSSLDGWINWLGDWGVSRGMFLAALFAAEYLWLLHLIPHLPLYTFNWLVGTAPIWLPIILIMGAWRIWMWYVQSLFLSGRNPILLEMKVPREITKSPRAMEIAFSLFSISSGETTFIHRAWKGQVRPFFSFEIASFGGELHFYIWTWKNYKSEVESAIYGQYPEVELYEVEDYATEFEFDPEKHNVFCTDWRLEAYHSGLKADSMAMNAYQPKTYIDFELDKDPKEEFRVDPLATILEFMSNIEPQEQIWVQIIIRKCGKQGILFTHDQDHDWMREVEHEVEKIRTKAAVISGHTIETVLSELGEDETPARPPQPRATWKQTEQMKTMERHLGKYPFETGARGCYITTGHMHGPTYTGTRWLWKPLGNPNYMSQLRPRRYHNPFDYPWQDVADFRWNLHARRFFDAFRRRSFFHTPWVTPSNILTNETLATLWHPPSSTVQAPGLRRIPSTKATAPSNLPK
;
A
#
# COMPACT_ATOMS: atom_id res chain seq x y z
N MET A 1 23.98 47.58 23.07
CA MET A 1 23.85 46.79 24.33
C MET A 1 22.66 45.81 24.31
N SER A 2 22.05 45.47 23.16
CA SER A 2 20.85 44.61 23.11
C SER A 2 21.02 43.27 22.36
N SER A 3 22.23 42.91 21.90
CA SER A 3 22.46 41.68 21.13
C SER A 3 22.97 40.48 21.94
N SER A 4 23.30 40.65 23.22
CA SER A 4 23.82 39.56 24.07
C SER A 4 22.75 38.86 24.92
N GLU A 5 21.62 39.51 25.21
CA GLU A 5 20.57 38.94 26.07
C GLU A 5 19.69 37.92 25.34
N GLY A 6 19.37 38.16 24.06
CA GLY A 6 18.58 37.22 23.24
C GLY A 6 19.29 35.88 22.99
N GLY A 7 20.62 35.90 22.85
CA GLY A 7 21.44 34.70 22.70
C GLY A 7 21.52 33.87 23.98
N ALA A 8 21.58 34.51 25.15
CA ALA A 8 21.62 33.82 26.45
C ALA A 8 20.28 33.16 26.79
N ILE A 9 19.16 33.84 26.51
CA ILE A 9 17.81 33.29 26.72
C ILE A 9 17.54 32.14 25.74
N HIS A 10 17.94 32.26 24.46
CA HIS A 10 17.79 31.17 23.50
C HIS A 10 18.65 29.96 23.87
N LYS A 11 19.89 30.18 24.34
CA LYS A 11 20.79 29.10 24.81
C LYS A 11 20.30 28.48 26.12
N PHE A 12 19.72 29.25 27.03
CA PHE A 12 19.10 28.75 28.26
C PHE A 12 17.84 27.94 27.96
N ILE A 13 16.96 28.41 27.07
CA ILE A 13 15.76 27.68 26.65
C ILE A 13 16.14 26.39 25.94
N THR A 14 17.09 26.39 25.02
CA THR A 14 17.56 25.16 24.34
C THR A 14 18.19 24.17 25.31
N THR A 15 19.06 24.63 26.22
CA THR A 15 19.67 23.77 27.25
C THR A 15 18.64 23.25 28.27
N TYR A 16 17.62 24.05 28.60
CA TYR A 16 16.54 23.65 29.51
C TYR A 16 15.56 22.69 28.83
N THR A 17 15.25 22.88 27.54
CA THR A 17 14.46 21.94 26.75
C THR A 17 15.19 20.63 26.49
N ASP A 18 16.52 20.67 26.29
CA ASP A 18 17.35 19.46 26.16
C ASP A 18 17.51 18.73 27.50
N GLY A 19 17.61 19.46 28.61
CA GLY A 19 17.59 18.88 29.97
C GLY A 19 16.25 18.24 30.33
N LEU A 20 15.12 18.86 29.92
CA LEU A 20 13.78 18.30 30.08
C LEU A 20 13.51 17.11 29.15
N LYS A 21 14.22 17.03 28.02
CA LYS A 21 14.14 15.90 27.09
C LYS A 21 14.64 14.59 27.72
N TYR A 22 15.42 14.64 28.81
CA TYR A 22 15.84 13.46 29.58
C TYR A 22 15.19 13.37 30.97
N SER A 23 14.29 14.29 31.33
CA SER A 23 13.56 14.23 32.61
C SER A 23 12.20 13.53 32.51
N SER A 24 11.76 13.18 31.31
CA SER A 24 10.48 12.50 31.05
C SER A 24 10.71 11.06 30.58
N LEU A 25 9.77 10.17 30.91
CA LEU A 25 9.80 8.76 30.45
C LEU A 25 9.82 8.68 28.92
N ASP A 26 9.02 9.52 28.25
CA ASP A 26 9.01 9.60 26.78
C ASP A 26 10.37 10.05 26.22
N GLY A 27 11.05 10.94 26.93
CA GLY A 27 12.42 11.34 26.68
C GLY A 27 13.42 10.18 26.66
N TRP A 28 13.42 9.38 27.73
CA TRP A 28 14.24 8.17 27.84
C TRP A 28 13.87 7.12 26.78
N ILE A 29 12.58 6.93 26.52
CA ILE A 29 12.09 6.01 25.48
C ILE A 29 12.59 6.43 24.10
N ASN A 30 12.52 7.72 23.76
CA ASN A 30 12.97 8.21 22.47
C ASN A 30 14.49 8.09 22.34
N TRP A 31 15.24 8.47 23.39
CA TRP A 31 16.69 8.35 23.39
C TRP A 31 17.15 6.89 23.22
N LEU A 32 16.59 5.95 23.98
CA LEU A 32 16.90 4.52 23.79
C LEU A 32 16.38 3.98 22.46
N GLY A 33 15.28 4.53 21.95
CA GLY A 33 14.76 4.25 20.63
C GLY A 33 15.75 4.60 19.53
N ASP A 34 16.49 5.70 19.68
CA ASP A 34 17.56 6.09 18.74
C ASP A 34 18.70 5.07 18.72
N TRP A 35 18.91 4.29 19.80
CA TRP A 35 19.81 3.13 19.86
C TRP A 35 19.15 1.82 19.39
N GLY A 36 17.98 1.91 18.76
CA GLY A 36 17.28 0.75 18.25
C GLY A 36 16.63 -0.14 19.31
N VAL A 37 16.58 0.30 20.57
CA VAL A 37 15.90 -0.42 21.66
C VAL A 37 14.41 -0.15 21.57
N SER A 38 13.61 -1.22 21.41
CA SER A 38 12.15 -1.05 21.34
C SER A 38 11.58 -0.52 22.66
N ARG A 39 10.55 0.34 22.58
CA ARG A 39 9.81 0.83 23.75
C ARG A 39 9.37 -0.31 24.68
N GLY A 40 8.92 -1.43 24.11
CA GLY A 40 8.50 -2.61 24.88
C GLY A 40 9.65 -3.24 25.65
N MET A 41 10.83 -3.38 25.05
CA MET A 41 12.01 -3.92 25.73
C MET A 41 12.45 -3.04 26.89
N PHE A 42 12.51 -1.72 26.69
CA PHE A 42 12.87 -0.79 27.76
C PHE A 42 11.88 -0.83 28.92
N LEU A 43 10.57 -0.75 28.63
CA LEU A 43 9.53 -0.82 29.67
C LEU A 43 9.53 -2.15 30.40
N ALA A 44 9.78 -3.27 29.71
CA ALA A 44 9.91 -4.58 30.33
C ALA A 44 11.15 -4.67 31.23
N ALA A 45 12.29 -4.10 30.81
CA ALA A 45 13.51 -4.04 31.61
C ALA A 45 13.33 -3.16 32.85
N LEU A 46 12.67 -2.01 32.71
CA LEU A 46 12.32 -1.12 33.82
C LEU A 46 11.40 -1.84 34.81
N PHE A 47 10.33 -2.47 34.33
CA PHE A 47 9.42 -3.25 35.15
C PHE A 47 10.15 -4.39 35.88
N ALA A 48 11.04 -5.11 35.18
CA ALA A 48 11.83 -6.17 35.80
C ALA A 48 12.76 -5.63 36.89
N ALA A 49 13.41 -4.49 36.67
CA ALA A 49 14.28 -3.84 37.66
C ALA A 49 13.50 -3.39 38.89
N GLU A 50 12.34 -2.75 38.69
CA GLU A 50 11.43 -2.34 39.78
C GLU A 50 10.93 -3.55 40.56
N TYR A 51 10.53 -4.62 39.87
CA TYR A 51 10.07 -5.86 40.49
C TYR A 51 11.18 -6.52 41.31
N LEU A 52 12.41 -6.58 40.78
CA LEU A 52 13.59 -7.08 41.50
C LEU A 52 13.92 -6.25 42.74
N TRP A 53 13.76 -4.94 42.68
CA TRP A 53 13.93 -4.08 43.85
C TRP A 53 12.84 -4.36 44.89
N LEU A 54 11.57 -4.44 44.48
CA LEU A 54 10.46 -4.75 45.39
C LEU A 54 10.61 -6.12 46.07
N LEU A 55 11.20 -7.11 45.38
CA LEU A 55 11.52 -8.42 45.96
C LEU A 55 12.47 -8.32 47.15
N HIS A 56 13.35 -7.32 47.19
CA HIS A 56 14.26 -7.10 48.30
C HIS A 56 13.57 -6.45 49.50
N LEU A 57 12.53 -5.64 49.27
CA LEU A 57 11.80 -4.91 50.32
C LEU A 57 10.67 -5.72 50.94
N ILE A 58 9.99 -6.57 50.14
CA ILE A 58 8.79 -7.30 50.55
C ILE A 58 9.05 -8.81 50.48
N PRO A 59 9.16 -9.51 51.62
CA PRO A 59 9.30 -10.97 51.62
C PRO A 59 8.05 -11.63 51.02
N HIS A 60 8.23 -12.69 50.25
CA HIS A 60 7.16 -13.46 49.59
C HIS A 60 6.31 -12.69 48.56
N LEU A 61 6.79 -11.57 48.02
CA LEU A 61 6.13 -10.82 46.94
C LEU A 61 5.68 -11.69 45.73
N PRO A 62 6.42 -12.71 45.26
CA PRO A 62 5.96 -13.57 44.17
C PRO A 62 4.69 -14.35 44.52
N LEU A 63 4.61 -14.88 45.75
CA LEU A 63 3.44 -15.62 46.21
C LEU A 63 2.24 -14.68 46.38
N TYR A 64 2.45 -13.47 46.90
CA TYR A 64 1.42 -12.45 47.02
C TYR A 64 0.85 -12.03 45.65
N THR A 65 1.74 -11.70 44.70
CA THR A 65 1.34 -11.30 43.34
C THR A 65 0.65 -12.43 42.59
N PHE A 66 1.12 -13.68 42.73
CA PHE A 66 0.47 -14.85 42.15
C PHE A 66 -0.92 -15.10 42.75
N ASN A 67 -1.09 -15.00 44.07
CA ASN A 67 -2.38 -15.15 44.73
C ASN A 67 -3.40 -14.10 44.26
N TRP A 68 -2.97 -12.86 44.05
CA TRP A 68 -3.82 -11.81 43.47
C TRP A 68 -4.16 -12.08 42.01
N LEU A 69 -3.20 -12.54 41.20
CA LEU A 69 -3.44 -12.91 39.82
C LEU A 69 -4.50 -14.02 39.70
N VAL A 70 -4.37 -15.07 40.52
CA VAL A 70 -5.33 -16.19 40.56
C VAL A 70 -6.67 -15.77 41.17
N GLY A 71 -6.65 -14.99 42.26
CA GLY A 71 -7.86 -14.50 42.92
C GLY A 71 -8.70 -13.58 42.04
N THR A 72 -8.06 -12.78 41.17
CA THR A 72 -8.73 -11.93 40.18
C THR A 72 -9.00 -12.61 38.85
N ALA A 73 -8.43 -13.81 38.61
CA ALA A 73 -8.61 -14.57 37.37
C ALA A 73 -10.07 -14.77 36.97
N PRO A 74 -11.02 -15.07 37.87
CA PRO A 74 -12.44 -15.20 37.49
C PRO A 74 -13.04 -13.96 36.81
N ILE A 75 -12.44 -12.77 36.96
CA ILE A 75 -12.91 -11.53 36.31
C ILE A 75 -12.29 -11.37 34.92
N TRP A 76 -10.96 -11.40 34.83
CA TRP A 76 -10.25 -11.10 33.57
C TRP A 76 -10.13 -12.31 32.66
N LEU A 77 -10.01 -13.52 33.20
CA LEU A 77 -9.77 -14.74 32.42
C LEU A 77 -10.95 -15.07 31.49
N PRO A 78 -12.23 -15.04 31.92
CA PRO A 78 -13.35 -15.27 31.00
C PRO A 78 -13.38 -14.25 29.85
N ILE A 79 -13.07 -12.98 30.12
CA ILE A 79 -13.04 -11.93 29.09
C ILE A 79 -11.96 -12.24 28.06
N ILE A 80 -10.73 -12.53 28.51
CA ILE A 80 -9.62 -12.90 27.61
C ILE A 80 -9.94 -14.17 26.82
N LEU A 81 -10.54 -15.18 27.46
CA LEU A 81 -10.93 -16.42 26.81
C LEU A 81 -12.01 -16.20 25.75
N ILE A 82 -13.03 -15.39 26.02
CA ILE A 82 -14.08 -15.06 25.04
C ILE A 82 -13.49 -14.29 23.85
N MET A 83 -12.66 -13.28 24.12
CA MET A 83 -11.99 -12.51 23.05
C MET A 83 -11.05 -13.39 22.21
N GLY A 84 -10.28 -14.26 22.86
CA GLY A 84 -9.37 -15.20 22.21
C GLY A 84 -10.11 -16.26 21.39
N ALA A 85 -11.14 -16.87 21.97
CA ALA A 85 -11.99 -17.86 21.30
C ALA A 85 -12.68 -17.25 20.08
N TRP A 86 -13.20 -16.03 20.18
CA TRP A 86 -13.80 -15.32 19.04
C TRP A 86 -12.78 -15.08 17.92
N ARG A 87 -11.57 -14.63 18.26
CA ARG A 87 -10.50 -14.41 17.26
C ARG A 87 -10.08 -15.71 16.58
N ILE A 88 -9.91 -16.78 17.33
CA ILE A 88 -9.55 -18.11 16.81
C ILE A 88 -10.70 -18.66 15.94
N TRP A 89 -11.95 -18.53 16.40
CA TRP A 89 -13.13 -18.92 15.64
C TRP A 89 -13.18 -18.24 14.29
N MET A 90 -13.02 -16.91 14.26
CA MET A 90 -13.01 -16.14 13.02
C MET A 90 -11.87 -16.54 12.08
N TRP A 91 -10.68 -16.76 12.63
CA TRP A 91 -9.53 -17.25 11.87
C TRP A 91 -9.80 -18.63 11.26
N TYR A 92 -10.39 -19.54 12.04
CA TYR A 92 -10.75 -20.88 11.60
C TYR A 92 -11.81 -20.87 10.49
N VAL A 93 -12.95 -20.19 10.67
CA VAL A 93 -14.03 -20.21 9.68
C VAL A 93 -13.63 -19.55 8.36
N GLN A 94 -12.87 -18.46 8.40
CA GLN A 94 -12.35 -17.81 7.19
C GLN A 94 -11.31 -18.68 6.49
N SER A 95 -10.39 -19.29 7.24
CA SER A 95 -9.39 -20.20 6.67
C SER A 95 -10.05 -21.43 6.05
N LEU A 96 -11.07 -21.99 6.70
CA LEU A 96 -11.86 -23.09 6.17
C LEU A 96 -12.56 -22.69 4.87
N PHE A 97 -13.21 -21.52 4.83
CA PHE A 97 -13.85 -21.01 3.62
C PHE A 97 -12.87 -20.81 2.47
N LEU A 98 -11.71 -20.21 2.74
CA LEU A 98 -10.67 -19.96 1.73
C LEU A 98 -10.02 -21.26 1.25
N SER A 99 -9.81 -22.24 2.13
CA SER A 99 -9.26 -23.54 1.76
C SER A 99 -10.15 -24.35 0.81
N GLY A 100 -11.46 -24.10 0.84
CA GLY A 100 -12.42 -24.71 -0.09
C GLY A 100 -12.49 -24.04 -1.47
N ARG A 101 -11.69 -22.99 -1.71
CA ARG A 101 -11.61 -22.32 -3.02
C ARG A 101 -10.47 -22.91 -3.83
N ASN A 102 -10.71 -23.06 -5.13
CA ASN A 102 -9.71 -23.49 -6.10
C ASN A 102 -9.17 -22.26 -6.82
N PRO A 103 -8.03 -21.69 -6.38
CA PRO A 103 -7.40 -20.60 -7.09
C PRO A 103 -6.76 -21.10 -8.39
N ILE A 104 -6.69 -20.21 -9.38
CA ILE A 104 -5.98 -20.42 -10.63
C ILE A 104 -5.15 -19.17 -10.94
N LEU A 105 -4.03 -19.36 -11.64
CA LEU A 105 -3.20 -18.28 -12.17
C LEU A 105 -3.34 -18.24 -13.69
N LEU A 106 -3.68 -17.08 -14.23
CA LEU A 106 -3.78 -16.84 -15.66
C LEU A 106 -2.59 -15.97 -16.09
N GLU A 107 -1.73 -16.49 -16.95
CA GLU A 107 -0.71 -15.71 -17.63
C GLU A 107 -1.31 -14.94 -18.79
N MET A 108 -1.07 -13.64 -18.81
CA MET A 108 -1.51 -12.74 -19.87
C MET A 108 -0.37 -12.52 -20.88
N LYS A 109 -0.52 -13.07 -22.07
CA LYS A 109 0.40 -12.83 -23.20
C LYS A 109 -0.04 -11.57 -23.93
N VAL A 110 0.86 -10.59 -23.96
CA VAL A 110 0.61 -9.27 -24.54
C VAL A 110 0.97 -9.29 -26.03
N PRO A 111 0.06 -8.92 -26.94
CA PRO A 111 0.37 -8.82 -28.37
C PRO A 111 1.33 -7.68 -28.71
N ARG A 112 1.94 -7.75 -29.89
CA ARG A 112 2.86 -6.72 -30.39
C ARG A 112 2.21 -5.35 -30.50
N GLU A 113 0.97 -5.31 -30.96
CA GLU A 113 0.25 -4.06 -31.21
C GLU A 113 -0.92 -3.94 -30.24
N ILE A 114 -0.81 -2.99 -29.30
CA ILE A 114 -1.91 -2.53 -28.45
C ILE A 114 -2.00 -1.02 -28.59
N THR A 115 -3.08 -0.57 -29.21
CA THR A 115 -3.36 0.85 -29.46
C THR A 115 -4.24 1.47 -28.37
N LYS A 116 -4.95 0.64 -27.61
CA LYS A 116 -5.84 1.05 -26.53
C LYS A 116 -5.08 1.74 -25.39
N SER A 117 -5.65 2.84 -24.88
CA SER A 117 -5.14 3.52 -23.70
C SER A 117 -5.50 2.78 -22.40
N PRO A 118 -4.84 3.08 -21.27
CA PRO A 118 -5.18 2.51 -19.96
C PRO A 118 -6.65 2.76 -19.53
N ARG A 119 -7.33 3.71 -20.16
CA ARG A 119 -8.78 3.92 -20.00
C ARG A 119 -9.60 2.66 -20.29
N ALA A 120 -9.16 1.83 -21.24
CA ALA A 120 -9.83 0.55 -21.51
C ALA A 120 -9.72 -0.40 -20.30
N MET A 121 -8.55 -0.43 -19.65
CA MET A 121 -8.35 -1.18 -18.42
C MET A 121 -9.17 -0.64 -17.25
N GLU A 122 -9.41 0.67 -17.17
CA GLU A 122 -10.31 1.25 -16.16
C GLU A 122 -11.73 0.66 -16.25
N ILE A 123 -12.23 0.48 -17.47
CA ILE A 123 -13.54 -0.15 -17.73
C ILE A 123 -13.49 -1.63 -17.34
N ALA A 124 -12.43 -2.36 -17.70
CA ALA A 124 -12.24 -3.75 -17.28
C ALA A 124 -12.26 -3.88 -15.75
N PHE A 125 -11.53 -2.99 -15.05
CA PHE A 125 -11.48 -2.97 -13.58
C PHE A 125 -12.85 -2.76 -12.92
N SER A 126 -13.78 -2.02 -13.56
CA SER A 126 -15.13 -1.83 -13.03
C SER A 126 -15.90 -3.15 -12.82
N LEU A 127 -15.63 -4.16 -13.65
CA LEU A 127 -16.28 -5.48 -13.57
C LEU A 127 -15.80 -6.30 -12.36
N PHE A 128 -14.64 -5.97 -11.78
CA PHE A 128 -14.12 -6.62 -10.58
C PHE A 128 -14.70 -6.02 -9.29
N SER A 129 -15.55 -4.99 -9.38
CA SER A 129 -16.26 -4.37 -8.27
C SER A 129 -17.42 -5.25 -7.76
N ILE A 130 -17.11 -6.46 -7.29
CA ILE A 130 -18.10 -7.47 -6.89
C ILE A 130 -18.25 -7.48 -5.36
N SER A 131 -19.46 -7.20 -4.86
CA SER A 131 -19.79 -7.29 -3.41
C SER A 131 -20.44 -8.61 -2.99
N SER A 132 -20.65 -9.54 -3.91
CA SER A 132 -21.30 -10.83 -3.60
C SER A 132 -20.42 -11.67 -2.67
N GLY A 133 -21.02 -12.28 -1.64
CA GLY A 133 -20.32 -13.20 -0.72
C GLY A 133 -20.35 -12.83 0.77
N GLU A 134 -20.56 -11.56 1.14
CA GLU A 134 -20.52 -11.09 2.55
C GLU A 134 -21.82 -10.40 3.01
N THR A 135 -22.98 -10.79 2.48
CA THR A 135 -24.24 -10.04 2.64
C THR A 135 -24.75 -9.94 4.08
N THR A 136 -24.67 -11.01 4.87
CA THR A 136 -25.15 -11.03 6.27
C THR A 136 -24.05 -11.37 7.27
N PHE A 137 -24.29 -11.04 8.53
CA PHE A 137 -23.37 -11.38 9.62
C PHE A 137 -23.18 -12.91 9.76
N ILE A 138 -24.19 -13.71 9.38
CA ILE A 138 -24.11 -15.19 9.37
C ILE A 138 -23.11 -15.64 8.31
N HIS A 139 -23.16 -15.03 7.11
CA HIS A 139 -22.19 -15.31 6.06
C HIS A 139 -20.75 -15.02 6.52
N ARG A 140 -20.54 -13.88 7.20
CA ARG A 140 -19.21 -13.48 7.67
C ARG A 140 -18.71 -14.27 8.89
N ALA A 141 -19.53 -14.40 9.93
CA ALA A 141 -19.07 -14.89 11.23
C ALA A 141 -19.27 -16.40 11.45
N TRP A 142 -20.24 -17.04 10.78
CA TRP A 142 -20.47 -18.49 10.90
C TRP A 142 -20.00 -19.26 9.69
N LYS A 143 -20.25 -18.75 8.48
CA LYS A 143 -19.79 -19.40 7.24
C LYS A 143 -18.38 -18.95 6.81
N GLY A 144 -17.81 -17.94 7.46
CA GLY A 144 -16.48 -17.41 7.15
C GLY A 144 -16.35 -16.86 5.73
N GLN A 145 -17.46 -16.55 5.06
CA GLN A 145 -17.45 -16.12 3.67
C GLN A 145 -16.77 -14.78 3.54
N VAL A 146 -16.01 -14.65 2.47
CA VAL A 146 -15.33 -13.42 2.11
C VAL A 146 -15.72 -12.94 0.73
N ARG A 147 -15.60 -11.62 0.49
CA ARG A 147 -15.72 -11.02 -0.84
C ARG A 147 -14.67 -11.62 -1.78
N PRO A 148 -14.97 -11.81 -3.06
CA PRO A 148 -13.96 -12.18 -4.03
C PRO A 148 -12.88 -11.09 -4.08
N PHE A 149 -11.65 -11.53 -4.19
CA PHE A 149 -10.49 -10.67 -4.39
C PHE A 149 -9.64 -11.26 -5.52
N PHE A 150 -8.91 -10.38 -6.20
CA PHE A 150 -8.15 -10.69 -7.40
C PHE A 150 -6.73 -10.18 -7.21
N SER A 151 -5.74 -10.86 -7.81
CA SER A 151 -4.36 -10.41 -7.80
C SER A 151 -3.93 -10.09 -9.23
N PHE A 152 -3.36 -8.91 -9.43
CA PHE A 152 -2.75 -8.50 -10.69
C PHE A 152 -1.25 -8.41 -10.44
N GLU A 153 -0.49 -9.22 -11.15
CA GLU A 153 0.92 -9.46 -10.86
C GLU A 153 1.79 -9.17 -12.07
N ILE A 154 3.01 -8.72 -11.80
CA ILE A 154 4.09 -8.59 -12.77
C ILE A 154 5.27 -9.32 -12.15
N ALA A 155 5.80 -10.33 -12.83
CA ALA A 155 7.00 -11.03 -12.40
C ALA A 155 8.07 -10.93 -13.48
N SER A 156 9.31 -10.70 -13.06
CA SER A 156 10.49 -10.79 -13.88
C SER A 156 11.34 -11.96 -13.43
N PHE A 157 11.69 -12.84 -14.37
CA PHE A 157 12.58 -13.98 -14.17
C PHE A 157 13.80 -13.82 -15.07
N GLY A 158 14.94 -13.45 -14.49
CA GLY A 158 16.16 -13.24 -15.26
C GLY A 158 16.03 -12.15 -16.34
N GLY A 159 15.13 -11.18 -16.14
CA GLY A 159 14.80 -10.12 -17.08
C GLY A 159 13.58 -10.40 -17.96
N GLU A 160 13.05 -11.63 -17.99
CA GLU A 160 11.84 -11.95 -18.75
C GLU A 160 10.58 -11.55 -17.99
N LEU A 161 9.76 -10.69 -18.60
CA LEU A 161 8.57 -10.11 -17.99
C LEU A 161 7.32 -10.95 -18.28
N HIS A 162 6.58 -11.24 -17.22
CA HIS A 162 5.33 -11.97 -17.27
C HIS A 162 4.24 -11.21 -16.50
N PHE A 163 3.04 -11.17 -17.09
CA PHE A 163 1.86 -10.58 -16.47
C PHE A 163 0.93 -11.70 -16.03
N TYR A 164 0.45 -11.65 -14.79
CA TYR A 164 -0.46 -12.66 -14.28
C TYR A 164 -1.71 -12.05 -13.65
N ILE A 165 -2.80 -12.80 -13.75
CA ILE A 165 -4.05 -12.54 -13.04
C ILE A 165 -4.37 -13.78 -12.20
N TRP A 166 -4.40 -13.62 -10.89
CA TRP A 166 -4.87 -14.66 -9.98
C TRP A 166 -6.34 -14.44 -9.65
N THR A 167 -7.12 -15.52 -9.70
CA THR A 167 -8.55 -15.50 -9.40
C THR A 167 -9.00 -16.87 -8.86
N TRP A 168 -10.22 -16.97 -8.34
CA TRP A 168 -10.83 -18.28 -8.09
C TRP A 168 -11.40 -18.84 -9.39
N LYS A 169 -11.34 -20.17 -9.56
CA LYS A 169 -11.78 -20.87 -10.77
C LYS A 169 -13.20 -20.52 -11.23
N ASN A 170 -14.10 -20.27 -10.29
CA ASN A 170 -15.50 -19.90 -10.58
C ASN A 170 -15.65 -18.47 -11.12
N TYR A 171 -14.62 -17.62 -11.01
CA TYR A 171 -14.56 -16.26 -11.56
C TYR A 171 -13.69 -16.17 -12.83
N LYS A 172 -13.25 -17.31 -13.38
CA LYS A 172 -12.41 -17.37 -14.59
C LYS A 172 -13.12 -16.71 -15.78
N SER A 173 -14.39 -17.07 -16.00
CA SER A 173 -15.20 -16.57 -17.11
C SER A 173 -15.39 -15.06 -17.05
N GLU A 174 -15.58 -14.52 -15.84
CA GLU A 174 -15.74 -13.10 -15.58
C GLU A 174 -14.44 -12.32 -15.84
N VAL A 175 -13.29 -12.88 -15.43
CA VAL A 175 -11.96 -12.31 -15.73
C VAL A 175 -11.72 -12.30 -17.24
N GLU A 176 -11.93 -13.43 -17.92
CA GLU A 176 -11.77 -13.55 -19.37
C GLU A 176 -12.67 -12.55 -20.10
N SER A 177 -13.95 -12.46 -19.70
CA SER A 177 -14.89 -11.50 -20.29
C SER A 177 -14.48 -10.05 -20.07
N ALA A 178 -13.96 -9.71 -18.89
CA ALA A 178 -13.50 -8.36 -18.57
C ALA A 178 -12.28 -7.95 -19.38
N ILE A 179 -11.30 -8.84 -19.54
CA ILE A 179 -10.09 -8.59 -20.30
C ILE A 179 -10.38 -8.61 -21.81
N TYR A 180 -10.98 -9.67 -22.34
CA TYR A 180 -11.26 -9.80 -23.78
C TYR A 180 -12.26 -8.76 -24.29
N GLY A 181 -13.16 -8.25 -23.43
CA GLY A 181 -14.08 -7.18 -23.80
C GLY A 181 -13.37 -5.85 -24.10
N GLN A 182 -12.18 -5.61 -23.54
CA GLN A 182 -11.39 -4.39 -23.74
C GLN A 182 -10.14 -4.63 -24.61
N TYR A 183 -9.57 -5.83 -24.52
CA TYR A 183 -8.35 -6.28 -25.18
C TYR A 183 -8.56 -7.65 -25.85
N PRO A 184 -9.27 -7.74 -26.98
CA PRO A 184 -9.57 -9.01 -27.63
C PRO A 184 -8.33 -9.70 -28.25
N GLU A 185 -7.28 -8.93 -28.50
CA GLU A 185 -5.97 -9.39 -28.98
C GLU A 185 -5.07 -10.02 -27.90
N VAL A 186 -5.39 -9.86 -26.61
CA VAL A 186 -4.66 -10.51 -25.51
C VAL A 186 -5.03 -11.99 -25.44
N GLU A 187 -4.10 -12.84 -25.02
CA GLU A 187 -4.33 -14.26 -24.78
C GLU A 187 -4.09 -14.59 -23.29
N LEU A 188 -5.05 -15.27 -22.66
CA LEU A 188 -4.96 -15.74 -21.28
C LEU A 188 -4.74 -17.25 -21.25
N TYR A 189 -3.66 -17.68 -20.61
CA TYR A 189 -3.31 -19.09 -20.44
C TYR A 189 -3.32 -19.46 -18.96
N GLU A 190 -3.93 -20.58 -18.60
CA GLU A 190 -3.83 -21.11 -17.24
C GLU A 190 -2.45 -21.74 -17.04
N VAL A 191 -1.72 -21.29 -16.03
CA VAL A 191 -0.35 -21.72 -15.71
C VAL A 191 -0.23 -22.13 -14.24
N GLU A 192 0.83 -22.86 -13.93
CA GLU A 192 1.16 -23.18 -12.53
C GLU A 192 1.63 -21.93 -11.78
N ASP A 193 1.32 -21.87 -10.48
CA ASP A 193 1.65 -20.69 -9.67
C ASP A 193 3.14 -20.69 -9.29
N TYR A 194 3.90 -19.86 -10.00
CA TYR A 194 5.34 -19.66 -9.78
C TYR A 194 5.72 -19.39 -8.32
N ALA A 195 4.85 -18.73 -7.55
CA ALA A 195 5.14 -18.41 -6.15
C ALA A 195 5.06 -19.65 -5.24
N THR A 196 4.27 -20.65 -5.63
CA THR A 196 4.12 -21.92 -4.91
C THR A 196 5.32 -22.83 -5.14
N GLU A 197 5.91 -22.81 -6.35
CA GLU A 197 7.11 -23.58 -6.69
C GLU A 197 8.37 -23.06 -5.99
N PHE A 198 8.47 -21.75 -5.77
CA PHE A 198 9.64 -21.17 -5.15
C PHE A 198 9.72 -21.46 -3.65
N GLU A 199 10.76 -22.17 -3.22
CA GLU A 199 11.07 -22.41 -1.80
C GLU A 199 12.20 -21.51 -1.31
N PHE A 200 11.88 -20.64 -0.34
CA PHE A 200 12.87 -19.76 0.26
C PHE A 200 13.83 -20.54 1.19
N ASP A 201 15.11 -20.44 0.86
CA ASP A 201 16.23 -21.05 1.58
C ASP A 201 17.24 -19.94 1.94
N PRO A 202 17.39 -19.57 3.22
CA PRO A 202 18.30 -18.51 3.66
C PRO A 202 19.77 -18.72 3.28
N GLU A 203 20.20 -19.96 3.06
CA GLU A 203 21.60 -20.25 2.70
C GLU A 203 21.88 -20.00 1.22
N LYS A 204 20.83 -20.12 0.38
CA LYS A 204 20.94 -20.01 -1.08
C LYS A 204 20.37 -18.73 -1.65
N HIS A 205 19.45 -18.09 -0.93
CA HIS A 205 18.68 -16.97 -1.44
C HIS A 205 18.83 -15.74 -0.55
N ASN A 206 19.25 -14.65 -1.17
CA ASN A 206 19.12 -13.32 -0.60
C ASN A 206 17.85 -12.67 -1.15
N VAL A 207 17.03 -12.14 -0.24
CA VAL A 207 15.72 -11.61 -0.59
C VAL A 207 15.48 -10.26 0.07
N PHE A 208 14.84 -9.38 -0.69
CA PHE A 208 14.26 -8.15 -0.20
C PHE A 208 12.76 -8.17 -0.45
N CYS A 209 11.99 -7.89 0.59
CA CYS A 209 10.54 -7.91 0.57
C CYS A 209 10.03 -6.55 1.05
N THR A 210 9.00 -6.02 0.38
CA THR A 210 8.33 -4.80 0.79
C THR A 210 6.84 -4.86 0.46
N ASP A 211 6.04 -4.11 1.21
CA ASP A 211 4.74 -3.65 0.75
C ASP A 211 4.83 -2.21 0.26
N TRP A 212 3.82 -1.73 -0.47
CA TRP A 212 3.71 -0.33 -0.83
C TRP A 212 2.41 0.26 -0.32
N ARG A 213 2.56 1.25 0.56
CA ARG A 213 1.47 1.95 1.22
C ARG A 213 1.29 3.36 0.65
N LEU A 214 0.07 3.79 0.46
CA LEU A 214 -0.24 5.17 0.07
C LEU A 214 0.07 6.14 1.21
N GLU A 215 0.86 7.17 0.93
CA GLU A 215 1.19 8.22 1.89
C GLU A 215 1.29 9.60 1.24
N ALA A 216 0.82 10.63 1.94
CA ALA A 216 0.85 12.05 1.58
C ALA A 216 1.54 12.87 2.68
N TYR A 217 2.69 13.47 2.37
CA TYR A 217 3.52 14.18 3.37
C TYR A 217 3.02 15.58 3.73
N HIS A 218 2.29 16.23 2.82
CA HIS A 218 1.95 17.64 2.98
C HIS A 218 0.84 17.90 4.02
N SER A 219 0.09 16.88 4.42
CA SER A 219 -1.18 17.04 5.12
C SER A 219 -1.08 16.89 6.64
N GLY A 220 0.09 16.55 7.20
CA GLY A 220 0.21 16.21 8.62
C GLY A 220 -0.67 15.01 9.02
N LEU A 221 -1.20 14.29 8.04
CA LEU A 221 -2.04 13.13 8.25
C LEU A 221 -1.18 11.96 8.71
N LYS A 222 -1.67 11.23 9.71
CA LYS A 222 -1.11 9.94 10.06
C LYS A 222 -1.26 9.00 8.86
N ALA A 223 -0.23 8.21 8.55
CA ALA A 223 -0.27 7.25 7.44
C ALA A 223 -1.46 6.28 7.53
N ASP A 224 -1.95 6.00 8.75
CA ASP A 224 -3.11 5.16 9.05
C ASP A 224 -4.47 5.87 9.00
N SER A 225 -4.53 7.17 8.68
CA SER A 225 -5.82 7.87 8.62
C SER A 225 -6.60 7.49 7.36
N MET A 226 -7.93 7.37 7.49
CA MET A 226 -8.81 7.17 6.33
C MET A 226 -8.68 8.31 5.31
N ALA A 227 -8.49 9.54 5.80
CA ALA A 227 -8.27 10.74 4.98
C ALA A 227 -7.07 10.62 4.03
N MET A 228 -6.09 9.74 4.32
CA MET A 228 -4.98 9.47 3.41
C MET A 228 -5.45 8.95 2.05
N ASN A 229 -6.51 8.14 2.04
CA ASN A 229 -7.07 7.53 0.85
C ASN A 229 -7.78 8.54 -0.09
N ALA A 230 -7.95 9.80 0.35
CA ALA A 230 -8.43 10.85 -0.53
C ALA A 230 -7.37 11.35 -1.52
N TYR A 231 -6.09 11.13 -1.21
CA TYR A 231 -4.96 11.64 -1.98
C TYR A 231 -4.42 10.55 -2.91
N GLN A 232 -5.08 10.32 -4.03
CA GLN A 232 -4.63 9.34 -5.03
C GLN A 232 -3.27 9.73 -5.65
N PRO A 233 -2.42 8.74 -6.03
CA PRO A 233 -1.20 9.01 -6.79
C PRO A 233 -1.54 9.43 -8.22
N LYS A 234 -0.52 9.77 -9.02
CA LYS A 234 -0.76 10.16 -10.43
C LYS A 234 -1.41 9.02 -11.19
N THR A 235 -2.38 9.36 -12.04
CA THR A 235 -3.06 8.40 -12.92
C THR A 235 -2.71 8.64 -14.38
N TYR A 236 -3.13 7.73 -15.26
CA TYR A 236 -2.94 7.83 -16.71
C TYR A 236 -3.49 9.14 -17.31
N ILE A 237 -4.47 9.78 -16.67
CA ILE A 237 -5.01 11.08 -17.10
C ILE A 237 -3.99 12.20 -16.86
N ASP A 238 -3.22 12.12 -15.77
CA ASP A 238 -2.17 13.09 -15.47
C ASP A 238 -0.96 12.94 -16.42
N PHE A 239 -0.84 11.78 -17.08
CA PHE A 239 0.10 11.52 -18.19
C PHE A 239 -0.52 11.82 -19.56
N GLU A 240 -1.72 12.40 -19.60
CA GLU A 240 -2.47 12.77 -20.82
C GLU A 240 -2.72 11.59 -21.77
N LEU A 241 -2.76 10.36 -21.24
CA LEU A 241 -3.03 9.15 -22.02
C LEU A 241 -4.51 9.01 -22.41
N ASP A 242 -5.38 9.86 -21.88
CA ASP A 242 -6.80 9.96 -22.24
C ASP A 242 -7.04 10.74 -23.54
N LYS A 243 -6.11 11.62 -23.93
CA LYS A 243 -6.19 12.43 -25.16
C LYS A 243 -5.76 11.66 -26.42
N ASP A 244 -5.36 10.40 -26.27
CA ASP A 244 -4.81 9.54 -27.32
C ASP A 244 -3.78 10.28 -28.21
N PRO A 245 -2.67 10.76 -27.64
CA PRO A 245 -1.61 11.38 -28.41
C PRO A 245 -1.08 10.39 -29.46
N LYS A 246 -0.48 10.91 -30.55
CA LYS A 246 0.23 10.06 -31.53
C LYS A 246 1.19 9.15 -30.76
N GLU A 247 1.32 7.90 -31.21
CA GLU A 247 2.07 6.86 -30.48
C GLU A 247 3.47 7.32 -30.06
N GLU A 248 4.18 8.07 -30.92
CA GLU A 248 5.52 8.62 -30.64
C GLU A 248 5.60 9.50 -29.37
N PHE A 249 4.52 10.19 -29.00
CA PHE A 249 4.46 11.08 -27.83
C PHE A 249 3.80 10.42 -26.62
N ARG A 250 3.39 9.15 -26.74
CA ARG A 250 2.69 8.42 -25.68
C ARG A 250 3.70 8.00 -24.60
N VAL A 251 3.68 8.70 -23.47
CA VAL A 251 4.50 8.38 -22.29
C VAL A 251 3.72 7.43 -21.38
N ASP A 252 4.00 6.13 -21.49
CA ASP A 252 3.37 5.11 -20.64
C ASP A 252 4.05 5.07 -19.25
N PRO A 253 3.30 5.23 -18.15
CA PRO A 253 3.87 5.19 -16.80
C PRO A 253 4.49 3.84 -16.42
N LEU A 254 4.06 2.73 -17.04
CA LEU A 254 4.65 1.42 -16.79
C LEU A 254 6.00 1.23 -17.50
N ALA A 255 6.34 2.05 -18.51
CA ALA A 255 7.56 1.87 -19.28
C ALA A 255 8.82 1.83 -18.40
N THR A 256 8.96 2.78 -17.48
CA THR A 256 10.11 2.85 -16.55
C THR A 256 10.17 1.65 -15.60
N ILE A 257 9.02 1.18 -15.16
CA ILE A 257 8.91 0.04 -14.23
C ILE A 257 9.29 -1.26 -14.95
N LEU A 258 8.77 -1.46 -16.16
CA LEU A 258 9.03 -2.64 -16.98
C LEU A 258 10.48 -2.67 -17.47
N GLU A 259 11.03 -1.53 -17.87
CA GLU A 259 12.44 -1.41 -18.25
C GLU A 259 13.36 -1.80 -17.08
N PHE A 260 13.10 -1.26 -15.87
CA PHE A 260 13.82 -1.63 -14.67
C PHE A 260 13.71 -3.13 -14.37
N MET A 261 12.50 -3.68 -14.40
CA MET A 261 12.28 -5.10 -14.13
C MET A 261 12.89 -6.00 -15.22
N SER A 262 13.03 -5.53 -16.45
CA SER A 262 13.69 -6.27 -17.53
C SER A 262 15.22 -6.24 -17.44
N ASN A 263 15.77 -5.22 -16.78
CA ASN A 263 17.21 -5.03 -16.63
C ASN A 263 17.70 -5.59 -15.29
N ILE A 264 17.47 -6.88 -15.09
CA ILE A 264 17.97 -7.64 -13.94
C ILE A 264 18.85 -8.80 -14.44
N GLU A 265 19.72 -9.32 -13.58
CA GLU A 265 20.61 -10.42 -13.97
C GLU A 265 19.84 -11.75 -14.11
N PRO A 266 20.32 -12.72 -14.91
CA PRO A 266 19.62 -13.99 -15.17
C PRO A 266 19.24 -14.80 -13.93
N GLN A 267 20.01 -14.68 -12.85
CA GLN A 267 19.80 -15.34 -11.57
C GLN A 267 18.92 -14.55 -10.59
N GLU A 268 18.44 -13.38 -10.99
CA GLU A 268 17.60 -12.48 -10.21
C GLU A 268 16.14 -12.59 -10.61
N GLN A 269 15.27 -12.31 -9.65
CA GLN A 269 13.83 -12.26 -9.88
C GLN A 269 13.22 -11.06 -9.14
N ILE A 270 12.25 -10.40 -9.77
CA ILE A 270 11.46 -9.34 -9.13
C ILE A 270 10.00 -9.67 -9.31
N TRP A 271 9.26 -9.72 -8.21
CA TRP A 271 7.82 -9.96 -8.26
C TRP A 271 7.06 -8.79 -7.67
N VAL A 272 5.96 -8.45 -8.32
CA VAL A 272 5.06 -7.36 -7.96
C VAL A 272 3.66 -7.93 -7.93
N GLN A 273 2.94 -7.67 -6.85
CA GLN A 273 1.61 -8.19 -6.61
C GLN A 273 0.69 -7.07 -6.14
N ILE A 274 -0.39 -6.82 -6.89
CA ILE A 274 -1.43 -5.86 -6.57
C ILE A 274 -2.73 -6.62 -6.35
N ILE A 275 -3.15 -6.75 -5.09
CA ILE A 275 -4.38 -7.46 -4.72
C ILE A 275 -5.48 -6.44 -4.52
N ILE A 276 -6.62 -6.68 -5.15
CA ILE A 276 -7.78 -5.82 -5.08
C ILE A 276 -9.00 -6.58 -4.58
N ARG A 277 -9.85 -5.88 -3.84
CA ARG A 277 -11.26 -6.25 -3.63
C ARG A 277 -12.11 -4.99 -3.67
N LYS A 278 -13.40 -5.14 -3.98
CA LYS A 278 -14.35 -4.03 -3.90
C LYS A 278 -14.34 -3.40 -2.50
N CYS A 279 -14.26 -2.07 -2.39
CA CYS A 279 -14.49 -1.36 -1.14
C CYS A 279 -15.94 -1.53 -0.66
N GLY A 280 -16.17 -1.61 0.65
CA GLY A 280 -17.53 -1.72 1.17
C GLY A 280 -17.60 -2.14 2.63
N LYS A 281 -18.69 -2.82 3.00
CA LYS A 281 -19.00 -3.20 4.38
C LYS A 281 -17.86 -3.98 5.04
N GLN A 282 -17.23 -3.37 6.03
CA GLN A 282 -16.25 -3.99 6.92
C GLN A 282 -16.85 -4.26 8.28
N GLY A 283 -16.37 -5.32 8.94
CA GLY A 283 -16.83 -5.72 10.26
C GLY A 283 -17.71 -6.96 10.25
N ILE A 284 -17.62 -7.74 11.33
CA ILE A 284 -18.22 -9.08 11.39
C ILE A 284 -19.68 -8.98 11.83
N LEU A 285 -19.89 -8.51 13.07
CA LEU A 285 -21.20 -8.31 13.69
C LEU A 285 -21.83 -6.97 13.30
N PHE A 286 -21.07 -5.89 13.47
CA PHE A 286 -21.47 -4.54 13.09
C PHE A 286 -20.71 -4.13 11.84
N THR A 287 -21.44 -3.81 10.79
CA THR A 287 -20.83 -3.38 9.53
C THR A 287 -20.73 -1.87 9.46
N HIS A 288 -19.55 -1.39 9.11
CA HIS A 288 -19.30 -0.02 8.71
C HIS A 288 -19.03 0.01 7.21
N ASP A 289 -19.64 0.95 6.49
CA ASP A 289 -19.56 0.96 5.03
C ASP A 289 -18.40 1.84 4.57
N GLN A 290 -17.23 1.21 4.40
CA GLN A 290 -15.98 1.91 4.11
C GLN A 290 -16.05 2.72 2.81
N ASP A 291 -16.92 2.36 1.89
CA ASP A 291 -17.15 3.09 0.64
C ASP A 291 -17.70 4.50 0.94
N HIS A 292 -18.80 4.59 1.68
CA HIS A 292 -19.38 5.87 2.09
C HIS A 292 -18.45 6.68 3.00
N ASP A 293 -17.70 6.02 3.88
CA ASP A 293 -16.73 6.71 4.72
C ASP A 293 -15.59 7.30 3.91
N TRP A 294 -15.09 6.58 2.91
CA TRP A 294 -14.11 7.11 1.99
C TRP A 294 -14.67 8.31 1.21
N MET A 295 -15.87 8.22 0.66
CA MET A 295 -16.53 9.34 -0.04
C MET A 295 -16.64 10.57 0.86
N ARG A 296 -17.13 10.40 2.09
CA ARG A 296 -17.28 11.46 3.08
C ARG A 296 -15.93 12.10 3.44
N GLU A 297 -14.88 11.31 3.59
CA GLU A 297 -13.54 11.83 3.87
C GLU A 297 -12.97 12.59 2.66
N VAL A 298 -13.21 12.15 1.43
CA VAL A 298 -12.79 12.89 0.22
C VAL A 298 -13.51 14.24 0.16
N GLU A 299 -14.83 14.27 0.32
CA GLU A 299 -15.62 15.52 0.35
C GLU A 299 -15.13 16.47 1.44
N HIS A 300 -14.83 15.94 2.63
CA HIS A 300 -14.30 16.71 3.74
C HIS A 300 -12.90 17.28 3.45
N GLU A 301 -12.01 16.51 2.81
CA GLU A 301 -10.70 17.01 2.39
C GLU A 301 -10.80 18.07 1.28
N VAL A 302 -11.73 17.91 0.33
CA VAL A 302 -12.02 18.93 -0.70
C VAL A 302 -12.51 20.22 -0.04
N GLU A 303 -13.46 20.13 0.90
CA GLU A 303 -13.98 21.30 1.60
C GLU A 303 -12.92 21.98 2.48
N LYS A 304 -12.00 21.21 3.09
CA LYS A 304 -10.82 21.76 3.77
C LYS A 304 -9.93 22.54 2.83
N ILE A 305 -9.65 22.01 1.63
CA ILE A 305 -8.83 22.71 0.63
C ILE A 305 -9.55 23.98 0.17
N ARG A 306 -10.85 23.91 -0.07
CA ARG A 306 -11.70 25.05 -0.46
C ARG A 306 -11.72 26.14 0.62
N THR A 307 -11.92 25.76 1.87
CA THR A 307 -11.89 26.68 3.02
C THR A 307 -10.52 27.34 3.14
N LYS A 308 -9.43 26.57 3.04
CA LYS A 308 -8.05 27.10 3.04
C LYS A 308 -7.79 28.05 1.86
N ALA A 309 -8.34 27.75 0.69
CA ALA A 309 -8.23 28.59 -0.50
C ALA A 309 -9.07 29.88 -0.40
N ALA A 310 -10.16 29.86 0.36
CA ALA A 310 -11.02 31.02 0.61
C ALA A 310 -10.46 31.99 1.68
N VAL A 311 -9.45 31.58 2.44
CA VAL A 311 -8.74 32.49 3.35
C VAL A 311 -7.78 33.36 2.54
N ILE A 312 -7.92 34.68 2.66
CA ILE A 312 -6.99 35.63 2.02
C ILE A 312 -5.61 35.43 2.65
N SER A 313 -4.63 34.98 1.85
CA SER A 313 -3.24 34.88 2.31
C SER A 313 -2.69 36.28 2.57
N GLY A 314 -1.99 36.48 3.69
CA GLY A 314 -1.35 37.76 4.03
C GLY A 314 -0.39 38.27 2.95
N HIS A 315 0.26 37.35 2.23
CA HIS A 315 1.08 37.68 1.06
C HIS A 315 0.28 38.23 -0.12
N THR A 316 -0.97 37.79 -0.33
CA THR A 316 -1.86 38.35 -1.36
C THR A 316 -2.28 39.78 -1.02
N ILE A 317 -2.41 40.10 0.27
CA ILE A 317 -2.68 41.48 0.71
C ILE A 317 -1.44 42.36 0.47
N GLU A 318 -0.25 41.91 0.86
CA GLU A 318 1.01 42.65 0.63
C GLU A 318 1.31 42.86 -0.86
N THR A 319 1.11 41.83 -1.71
CA THR A 319 1.35 41.97 -3.16
C THR A 319 0.36 42.93 -3.81
N VAL A 320 -0.93 42.82 -3.49
CA VAL A 320 -1.95 43.76 -4.00
C VAL A 320 -1.66 45.19 -3.51
N LEU A 321 -1.23 45.37 -2.26
CA LEU A 321 -0.81 46.67 -1.71
C LEU A 321 0.54 47.17 -2.25
N SER A 322 1.36 46.31 -2.85
CA SER A 322 2.62 46.72 -3.51
C SER A 322 2.41 47.10 -4.98
N GLU A 323 1.40 46.52 -5.63
CA GLU A 323 1.02 46.83 -7.02
C GLU A 323 0.13 48.07 -7.12
N LEU A 324 -0.73 48.29 -6.13
CA LEU A 324 -1.46 49.55 -5.93
C LEU A 324 -0.54 50.46 -5.10
N GLY A 325 -0.02 51.55 -5.68
CA GLY A 325 0.77 52.51 -4.91
C GLY A 325 0.03 52.98 -3.64
N GLU A 326 0.79 53.46 -2.63
CA GLU A 326 0.36 53.72 -1.24
C GLU A 326 -0.96 54.49 -1.03
N ASP A 327 -1.54 55.09 -2.07
CA ASP A 327 -2.72 55.97 -2.00
C ASP A 327 -4.03 55.41 -2.61
N GLU A 328 -4.07 54.19 -3.19
CA GLU A 328 -5.33 53.61 -3.70
C GLU A 328 -5.87 52.47 -2.83
N THR A 329 -6.95 52.74 -2.10
CA THR A 329 -7.74 51.69 -1.45
C THR A 329 -8.49 50.88 -2.51
N PRO A 330 -8.35 49.54 -2.57
CA PRO A 330 -9.01 48.76 -3.61
C PRO A 330 -10.54 48.86 -3.47
N ALA A 331 -11.22 49.26 -4.54
CA ALA A 331 -12.68 49.46 -4.57
C ALA A 331 -13.49 48.17 -4.25
N ARG A 332 -12.83 47.00 -4.28
CA ARG A 332 -13.36 45.73 -3.78
C ARG A 332 -12.22 44.95 -3.10
N PRO A 333 -12.47 44.29 -1.95
CA PRO A 333 -11.47 43.44 -1.34
C PRO A 333 -11.03 42.34 -2.33
N PRO A 334 -9.73 42.01 -2.40
CA PRO A 334 -9.24 40.96 -3.28
C PRO A 334 -9.98 39.66 -2.97
N GLN A 335 -10.63 39.09 -3.99
CA GLN A 335 -11.31 37.82 -3.82
C GLN A 335 -10.27 36.71 -3.70
N PRO A 336 -10.36 35.86 -2.68
CA PRO A 336 -9.46 34.72 -2.53
C PRO A 336 -9.65 33.80 -3.75
N ARG A 337 -8.57 33.57 -4.48
CA ARG A 337 -8.54 32.63 -5.60
C ARG A 337 -7.73 31.42 -5.19
N ALA A 338 -8.30 30.23 -5.42
CA ALA A 338 -7.56 29.00 -5.25
C ALA A 338 -6.31 29.03 -6.13
N THR A 339 -5.18 28.63 -5.56
CA THR A 339 -3.94 28.46 -6.33
C THR A 339 -4.16 27.37 -7.38
N TRP A 340 -3.51 27.46 -8.54
CA TRP A 340 -3.55 26.42 -9.58
C TRP A 340 -3.42 25.00 -9.00
N LYS A 341 -2.45 24.81 -8.08
CA LYS A 341 -2.23 23.54 -7.37
C LYS A 341 -3.48 23.05 -6.63
N GLN A 342 -4.15 23.93 -5.90
CA GLN A 342 -5.36 23.60 -5.12
C GLN A 342 -6.53 23.27 -6.04
N THR A 343 -6.70 24.03 -7.13
CA THR A 343 -7.73 23.79 -8.13
C THR A 343 -7.56 22.42 -8.79
N GLU A 344 -6.35 22.08 -9.25
CA GLU A 344 -6.07 20.77 -9.83
C GLU A 344 -6.23 19.64 -8.81
N GLN A 345 -5.88 19.89 -7.54
CA GLN A 345 -6.06 18.91 -6.47
C GLN A 345 -7.54 18.59 -6.21
N MET A 346 -8.38 19.62 -6.08
CA MET A 346 -9.81 19.47 -5.89
C MET A 346 -10.44 18.75 -7.09
N LYS A 347 -10.07 19.16 -8.32
CA LYS A 347 -10.54 18.51 -9.55
C LYS A 347 -10.16 17.03 -9.60
N THR A 348 -8.94 16.68 -9.19
CA THR A 348 -8.47 15.29 -9.13
C THR A 348 -9.30 14.49 -8.12
N MET A 349 -9.51 15.03 -6.90
CA MET A 349 -10.31 14.38 -5.86
C MET A 349 -11.77 14.17 -6.28
N GLU A 350 -12.41 15.20 -6.85
CA GLU A 350 -13.79 15.11 -7.36
C GLU A 350 -13.92 14.14 -8.53
N ARG A 351 -12.91 14.06 -9.42
CA ARG A 351 -12.87 13.06 -10.49
C ARG A 351 -12.88 11.65 -9.92
N HIS A 352 -12.08 11.39 -8.88
CA HIS A 352 -12.01 10.10 -8.22
C HIS A 352 -13.31 9.72 -7.50
N LEU A 353 -14.10 10.67 -6.98
CA LEU A 353 -15.42 10.39 -6.40
C LEU A 353 -16.38 9.74 -7.41
N GLY A 354 -16.24 10.04 -8.71
CA GLY A 354 -17.02 9.43 -9.78
C GLY A 354 -16.56 8.03 -10.20
N LYS A 355 -15.61 7.42 -9.49
CA LYS A 355 -14.95 6.15 -9.84
C LYS A 355 -15.26 5.06 -8.82
N TYR A 356 -15.04 3.80 -9.19
CA TYR A 356 -15.23 2.67 -8.27
C TYR A 356 -14.02 2.55 -7.32
N PRO A 357 -14.24 2.56 -5.99
CA PRO A 357 -13.16 2.39 -5.02
C PRO A 357 -12.89 0.91 -4.73
N PHE A 358 -11.61 0.57 -4.64
CA PHE A 358 -11.10 -0.75 -4.32
C PHE A 358 -10.18 -0.69 -3.11
N GLU A 359 -10.41 -1.59 -2.16
CA GLU A 359 -9.39 -1.89 -1.17
C GLU A 359 -8.24 -2.59 -1.91
N THR A 360 -7.06 -2.01 -1.83
CA THR A 360 -5.88 -2.43 -2.58
C THR A 360 -4.71 -2.68 -1.63
N GLY A 361 -4.08 -3.83 -1.81
CA GLY A 361 -2.79 -4.16 -1.22
C GLY A 361 -1.73 -4.34 -2.30
N ALA A 362 -0.64 -3.60 -2.22
CA ALA A 362 0.48 -3.75 -3.15
C ALA A 362 1.71 -4.27 -2.39
N ARG A 363 2.38 -5.29 -2.92
CA ARG A 363 3.63 -5.82 -2.36
C ARG A 363 4.55 -6.35 -3.43
N GLY A 364 5.83 -6.44 -3.11
CA GLY A 364 6.80 -7.01 -4.03
C GLY A 364 8.04 -7.51 -3.33
N CYS A 365 8.81 -8.29 -4.07
CA CYS A 365 10.09 -8.78 -3.63
C CYS A 365 11.12 -8.76 -4.75
N TYR A 366 12.38 -8.76 -4.34
CA TYR A 366 13.55 -8.99 -5.17
C TYR A 366 14.30 -10.17 -4.57
N ILE A 367 14.62 -11.15 -5.41
CA ILE A 367 15.20 -12.44 -5.03
C ILE A 367 16.46 -12.62 -5.86
N THR A 368 17.55 -13.03 -5.22
CA THR A 368 18.80 -13.40 -5.90
C THR A 368 19.43 -14.59 -5.21
N THR A 369 20.10 -15.44 -5.97
CA THR A 369 20.89 -16.57 -5.44
C THR A 369 22.31 -16.15 -5.04
N GLY A 370 22.75 -14.96 -5.44
CA GLY A 370 24.08 -14.42 -5.17
C GLY A 370 24.05 -13.26 -4.18
N HIS A 371 25.01 -12.36 -4.31
CA HIS A 371 25.02 -11.12 -3.54
C HIS A 371 23.91 -10.17 -4.00
N MET A 372 23.28 -9.49 -3.04
CA MET A 372 22.24 -8.52 -3.32
C MET A 372 22.83 -7.26 -3.97
N HIS A 373 22.38 -6.92 -5.17
CA HIS A 373 22.82 -5.70 -5.84
C HIS A 373 22.08 -4.49 -5.26
N GLY A 374 22.84 -3.59 -4.60
CA GLY A 374 22.29 -2.42 -3.90
C GLY A 374 21.40 -1.49 -4.75
N PRO A 375 21.78 -1.16 -6.01
CA PRO A 375 20.93 -0.42 -6.93
C PRO A 375 19.62 -1.14 -7.28
N THR A 376 19.66 -2.44 -7.57
CA THR A 376 18.45 -3.23 -7.88
C THR A 376 17.53 -3.28 -6.67
N TYR A 377 18.07 -3.59 -5.49
CA TYR A 377 17.36 -3.52 -4.21
C TYR A 377 16.65 -2.17 -4.01
N THR A 378 17.37 -1.07 -4.22
CA THR A 378 16.84 0.29 -4.03
C THR A 378 15.81 0.64 -5.10
N GLY A 379 16.00 0.17 -6.33
CA GLY A 379 15.05 0.29 -7.43
C GLY A 379 13.73 -0.42 -7.11
N THR A 380 13.78 -1.68 -6.66
CA THR A 380 12.58 -2.42 -6.23
C THR A 380 11.89 -1.72 -5.06
N ARG A 381 12.66 -1.20 -4.11
CA ARG A 381 12.12 -0.43 -2.97
C ARG A 381 11.31 0.80 -3.42
N TRP A 382 11.78 1.50 -4.45
CA TRP A 382 11.17 2.72 -4.98
C TRP A 382 10.46 2.54 -6.33
N LEU A 383 9.99 1.33 -6.63
CA LEU A 383 9.43 0.97 -7.93
C LEU A 383 8.34 1.94 -8.42
N TRP A 384 7.44 2.35 -7.52
CA TRP A 384 6.28 3.21 -7.85
C TRP A 384 6.55 4.71 -7.75
N LYS A 385 7.80 5.13 -7.52
CA LYS A 385 8.16 6.55 -7.43
C LYS A 385 7.75 7.38 -8.66
N PRO A 386 7.80 6.88 -9.91
CA PRO A 386 7.33 7.64 -11.08
C PRO A 386 5.85 8.04 -11.03
N LEU A 387 5.01 7.26 -10.33
CA LEU A 387 3.59 7.54 -10.12
C LEU A 387 3.33 8.46 -8.94
N GLY A 388 4.35 8.78 -8.15
CA GLY A 388 4.23 9.75 -7.08
C GLY A 388 3.83 11.11 -7.63
N ASN A 389 2.94 11.80 -6.94
CA ASN A 389 2.58 13.18 -7.21
C ASN A 389 3.38 14.10 -6.28
N PRO A 390 4.46 14.76 -6.75
CA PRO A 390 5.27 15.63 -5.89
C PRO A 390 4.51 16.89 -5.46
N ASN A 391 3.54 17.34 -6.26
CA ASN A 391 2.73 18.51 -5.93
C ASN A 391 1.88 18.23 -4.69
N TYR A 392 1.18 17.09 -4.66
CA TYR A 392 0.33 16.70 -3.51
C TYR A 392 1.08 15.88 -2.46
N MET A 393 2.35 15.57 -2.73
CA MET A 393 3.22 14.65 -1.98
C MET A 393 2.63 13.25 -1.75
N SER A 394 1.69 12.83 -2.60
CA SER A 394 1.07 11.50 -2.54
C SER A 394 1.88 10.49 -3.34
N GLN A 395 2.25 9.37 -2.73
CA GLN A 395 2.97 8.29 -3.39
C GLN A 395 2.82 6.95 -2.67
N LEU A 396 3.05 5.85 -3.39
CA LEU A 396 3.17 4.51 -2.84
C LEU A 396 4.58 4.31 -2.26
N ARG A 397 4.72 4.20 -0.94
CA ARG A 397 6.01 4.07 -0.23
C ARG A 397 6.23 2.67 0.34
N PRO A 398 7.49 2.19 0.33
CA PRO A 398 7.89 0.95 0.98
C PRO A 398 7.81 1.08 2.50
N ARG A 399 7.15 0.15 3.21
CA ARG A 399 7.00 0.25 4.68
C ARG A 399 7.29 -1.01 5.49
N ARG A 400 6.82 -2.18 5.09
CA ARG A 400 6.87 -3.40 5.91
C ARG A 400 7.91 -4.40 5.38
N TYR A 401 8.13 -5.44 6.19
CA TYR A 401 9.10 -6.53 5.97
C TYR A 401 10.55 -6.07 6.15
N HIS A 402 11.28 -5.76 5.08
CA HIS A 402 12.71 -5.50 5.14
C HIS A 402 13.03 -4.00 5.18
N ASN A 403 12.78 -3.37 6.33
CA ASN A 403 13.44 -2.09 6.60
C ASN A 403 14.87 -2.37 7.10
N PRO A 404 15.87 -1.58 6.68
CA PRO A 404 17.22 -1.74 7.18
C PRO A 404 17.22 -1.54 8.70
N PHE A 405 17.90 -2.43 9.41
CA PHE A 405 18.19 -2.25 10.83
C PHE A 405 19.39 -1.33 10.96
N ASP A 406 19.30 -0.36 11.87
CA ASP A 406 20.37 0.61 12.10
C ASP A 406 21.52 -0.01 12.93
N TYR A 407 21.22 -1.04 13.73
CA TYR A 407 22.19 -1.64 14.66
C TYR A 407 22.25 -3.17 14.60
N PRO A 408 23.44 -3.78 14.80
CA PRO A 408 23.62 -5.24 14.76
C PRO A 408 22.79 -6.03 15.77
N TRP A 409 22.50 -5.46 16.96
CA TRP A 409 21.71 -6.15 17.99
C TRP A 409 20.21 -6.18 17.71
N GLN A 410 19.74 -5.41 16.73
CA GLN A 410 18.34 -5.46 16.34
C GLN A 410 18.01 -6.74 15.59
N ASP A 411 18.98 -7.31 14.86
CA ASP A 411 18.83 -8.57 14.15
C ASP A 411 20.07 -9.45 14.28
N VAL A 412 20.10 -10.25 15.35
CA VAL A 412 21.19 -11.19 15.59
C VAL A 412 21.06 -12.35 14.60
N ALA A 413 22.12 -12.58 13.81
CA ALA A 413 22.23 -13.65 12.83
C ALA A 413 21.09 -13.67 11.78
N ASP A 414 20.62 -12.49 11.37
CA ASP A 414 19.59 -12.31 10.34
C ASP A 414 18.28 -13.08 10.62
N PHE A 415 18.02 -13.40 11.89
CA PHE A 415 16.86 -14.19 12.28
C PHE A 415 15.55 -13.48 11.91
N ARG A 416 15.47 -12.17 12.15
CA ARG A 416 14.29 -11.37 11.84
C ARG A 416 14.17 -11.16 10.34
N TRP A 417 15.27 -10.90 9.64
CA TRP A 417 15.30 -10.80 8.19
C TRP A 417 14.71 -12.05 7.54
N ASN A 418 15.18 -13.23 7.96
CA ASN A 418 14.72 -14.53 7.46
C ASN A 418 13.26 -14.82 7.87
N LEU A 419 12.86 -14.43 9.08
CA LEU A 419 11.48 -14.55 9.52
C LEU A 419 10.55 -13.66 8.68
N HIS A 420 10.94 -12.43 8.36
CA HIS A 420 10.18 -11.53 7.51
C HIS A 420 10.02 -12.08 6.10
N ALA A 421 11.08 -12.64 5.51
CA ALA A 421 11.03 -13.34 4.23
C ALA A 421 10.03 -14.51 4.25
N ARG A 422 10.14 -15.42 5.24
CA ARG A 422 9.21 -16.56 5.38
C ARG A 422 7.76 -16.13 5.49
N ARG A 423 7.48 -15.10 6.29
CA ARG A 423 6.13 -14.53 6.45
C ARG A 423 5.64 -13.86 5.17
N PHE A 424 6.52 -13.15 4.46
CA PHE A 424 6.21 -12.54 3.19
C PHE A 424 5.81 -13.58 2.15
N PHE A 425 6.61 -14.63 1.95
CA PHE A 425 6.33 -15.65 0.94
C PHE A 425 5.06 -16.45 1.26
N ASP A 426 4.81 -16.80 2.52
CA ASP A 426 3.53 -17.44 2.90
C ASP A 426 2.34 -16.51 2.61
N ALA A 427 2.46 -15.21 2.91
CA ALA A 427 1.42 -14.24 2.61
C ALA A 427 1.24 -13.99 1.10
N PHE A 428 2.34 -14.02 0.32
CA PHE A 428 2.37 -13.84 -1.12
C PHE A 428 1.70 -15.01 -1.83
N ARG A 429 2.08 -16.25 -1.50
CA ARG A 429 1.51 -17.49 -2.07
C ARG A 429 0.00 -17.55 -1.88
N ARG A 430 -0.47 -17.24 -0.67
CA ARG A 430 -1.90 -17.23 -0.33
C ARG A 430 -2.67 -16.05 -0.92
N ARG A 431 -1.97 -15.07 -1.51
CA ARG A 431 -2.51 -13.74 -1.86
C ARG A 431 -3.24 -13.12 -0.67
N SER A 432 -2.79 -13.43 0.56
CA SER A 432 -3.45 -12.98 1.78
C SER A 432 -2.99 -11.56 2.11
N PHE A 433 -3.94 -10.64 2.11
CA PHE A 433 -3.75 -9.23 2.43
C PHE A 433 -4.88 -8.73 3.32
N PHE A 434 -6.08 -9.19 3.01
CA PHE A 434 -7.33 -8.72 3.57
C PHE A 434 -7.92 -9.62 4.67
N HIS A 435 -7.52 -10.88 4.66
CA HIS A 435 -8.11 -11.95 5.46
C HIS A 435 -7.03 -12.75 6.14
N THR A 436 -7.44 -13.55 7.11
CA THR A 436 -6.54 -14.45 7.84
C THR A 436 -5.82 -15.41 6.88
N PRO A 437 -4.56 -15.80 7.17
CA PRO A 437 -3.79 -15.51 8.39
C PRO A 437 -3.08 -14.14 8.38
N TRP A 438 -2.82 -13.54 7.21
CA TRP A 438 -2.09 -12.28 7.09
C TRP A 438 -3.02 -11.13 6.69
N VAL A 439 -3.41 -10.34 7.68
CA VAL A 439 -4.14 -9.10 7.49
C VAL A 439 -3.17 -7.93 7.54
N THR A 440 -3.16 -7.12 6.50
CA THR A 440 -2.24 -6.00 6.31
C THR A 440 -3.02 -4.71 6.00
N PRO A 441 -2.53 -3.51 6.41
CA PRO A 441 -3.19 -2.25 6.09
C PRO A 441 -3.34 -2.10 4.58
N SER A 442 -4.56 -1.84 4.12
CA SER A 442 -4.90 -1.61 2.71
C SER A 442 -5.07 -0.13 2.43
N ASN A 443 -4.80 0.24 1.18
CA ASN A 443 -5.12 1.56 0.65
C ASN A 443 -6.49 1.47 -0.05
N ILE A 444 -7.20 2.59 -0.19
CA ILE A 444 -8.35 2.65 -1.11
C ILE A 444 -7.88 3.36 -2.37
N LEU A 445 -7.83 2.62 -3.47
CA LEU A 445 -7.48 3.13 -4.79
C LEU A 445 -8.68 3.00 -5.73
N THR A 446 -8.81 3.94 -6.66
CA THR A 446 -9.87 3.86 -7.67
C THR A 446 -9.46 2.99 -8.85
N ASN A 447 -10.43 2.52 -9.65
CA ASN A 447 -10.14 1.83 -10.92
C ASN A 447 -9.26 2.66 -11.88
N GLU A 448 -9.36 4.00 -11.86
CA GLU A 448 -8.47 4.88 -12.63
C GLU A 448 -7.00 4.71 -12.20
N THR A 449 -6.76 4.68 -10.89
CA THR A 449 -5.43 4.45 -10.32
C THR A 449 -4.93 3.02 -10.61
N LEU A 450 -5.80 2.01 -10.44
CA LEU A 450 -5.46 0.61 -10.70
C LEU A 450 -5.11 0.38 -12.18
N ALA A 451 -5.85 0.98 -13.10
CA ALA A 451 -5.57 0.95 -14.54
C ALA A 451 -4.22 1.59 -14.88
N THR A 452 -3.70 2.48 -14.03
CA THR A 452 -2.37 3.08 -14.20
C THR A 452 -1.26 2.20 -13.62
N LEU A 453 -1.57 1.45 -12.54
CA LEU A 453 -0.63 0.55 -11.87
C LEU A 453 -0.45 -0.78 -12.61
N TRP A 454 -1.48 -1.21 -13.36
CA TRP A 454 -1.46 -2.45 -14.11
C TRP A 454 -2.36 -2.32 -15.34
N HIS A 455 -1.76 -2.41 -16.52
CA HIS A 455 -2.43 -2.50 -17.81
C HIS A 455 -1.51 -3.21 -18.82
N PRO A 456 -2.06 -3.80 -19.89
CA PRO A 456 -1.24 -4.28 -21.00
C PRO A 456 -0.42 -3.14 -21.60
N PRO A 457 0.93 -3.22 -21.63
CA PRO A 457 1.77 -2.12 -22.08
C PRO A 457 1.54 -1.81 -23.56
N SER A 458 1.54 -0.51 -23.89
CA SER A 458 1.35 -0.03 -25.27
C SER A 458 2.49 -0.44 -26.21
N SER A 459 2.28 -0.37 -27.53
CA SER A 459 3.27 -0.68 -28.58
C SER A 459 4.61 0.06 -28.42
N THR A 460 4.60 1.24 -27.79
CA THR A 460 5.77 2.11 -27.60
C THR A 460 6.73 1.58 -26.55
N VAL A 461 6.26 0.75 -25.63
CA VAL A 461 7.08 0.16 -24.56
C VAL A 461 7.90 -1.01 -25.10
N GLN A 462 9.14 -0.74 -25.47
CA GLN A 462 10.08 -1.74 -26.00
C GLN A 462 11.03 -2.32 -24.94
N ALA A 463 10.51 -2.60 -23.74
CA ALA A 463 11.29 -3.27 -22.70
C ALA A 463 11.80 -4.64 -23.23
N PRO A 464 13.12 -4.92 -23.23
CA PRO A 464 13.68 -6.13 -23.85
C PRO A 464 13.09 -7.44 -23.31
N GLY A 465 12.73 -7.45 -22.03
CA GLY A 465 12.15 -8.58 -21.32
C GLY A 465 10.72 -8.94 -21.71
N LEU A 466 10.02 -8.05 -22.43
CA LEU A 466 8.60 -8.23 -22.75
C LEU A 466 8.42 -9.14 -23.97
N ARG A 467 8.11 -10.42 -23.72
CA ARG A 467 7.81 -11.39 -24.78
C ARG A 467 6.40 -11.15 -25.35
N ARG A 468 6.34 -10.55 -26.54
CA ARG A 468 5.08 -10.26 -27.23
C ARG A 468 4.67 -11.32 -28.24
N ILE A 469 3.40 -11.70 -28.24
CA ILE A 469 2.82 -12.61 -29.24
C ILE A 469 2.53 -11.86 -30.57
N PRO A 470 2.61 -12.54 -31.73
CA PRO A 470 2.26 -11.93 -33.00
C PRO A 470 0.76 -11.58 -33.03
N SER A 471 0.41 -10.38 -33.49
CA SER A 471 -0.98 -9.88 -33.48
C SER A 471 -1.92 -10.62 -34.43
N THR A 472 -1.40 -11.35 -35.42
CA THR A 472 -2.21 -12.04 -36.44
C THR A 472 -2.50 -13.48 -36.01
N LYS A 473 -3.74 -13.76 -35.59
CA LYS A 473 -4.25 -15.14 -35.53
C LYS A 473 -4.17 -15.70 -36.95
N ALA A 474 -3.34 -16.71 -37.19
CA ALA A 474 -3.37 -17.45 -38.44
C ALA A 474 -4.81 -17.95 -38.62
N THR A 475 -5.52 -17.43 -39.62
CA THR A 475 -6.84 -17.94 -39.98
C THR A 475 -6.67 -19.44 -40.25
N ALA A 476 -7.49 -20.26 -39.60
CA ALA A 476 -7.51 -21.69 -39.93
C ALA A 476 -7.71 -21.81 -41.45
N PRO A 477 -6.88 -22.61 -42.16
CA PRO A 477 -7.02 -22.75 -43.60
C PRO A 477 -8.45 -23.16 -43.92
N SER A 478 -9.07 -22.47 -44.88
CA SER A 478 -10.49 -22.56 -45.25
C SER A 478 -10.95 -23.93 -45.77
N ASN A 479 -10.11 -24.96 -45.66
CA ASN A 479 -10.23 -26.26 -46.30
C ASN A 479 -10.36 -27.44 -45.33
N LEU A 480 -10.78 -27.22 -44.08
CA LEU A 480 -11.20 -28.32 -43.21
C LEU A 480 -12.71 -28.59 -43.42
N PRO A 481 -13.11 -29.82 -43.78
CA PRO A 481 -14.51 -30.18 -43.88
C PRO A 481 -15.17 -30.08 -42.49
N LYS A 482 -16.37 -29.53 -42.46
CA LYS A 482 -17.20 -29.37 -41.26
C LYS A 482 -17.64 -30.69 -40.65
#